data_AF-A0A1R1DDC4-F1
#
_entry.id   AF-A0A1R1DDC4-F1
#
_cell.length_a   1.000
_cell.length_b   1.000
_cell.length_c   1.000
_cell.angle_alpha   90.00
_cell.angle_beta   90.00
_cell.angle_gamma   90.00
#
_symmetry.space_group_name_H-M   'P 1'
#
loop_
_entity.id
_entity.type
_entity.pdbx_description
1 polymer ?
#
loop_
_entity_poly.entity_id
_entity_poly.type
_entity_poly.pdbx_seq_one_letter_code
_entity_poly.pdbx_strand_id
1 'polypeptide(L)'
;MGFKRQLLLALVLVCAFVVWAPSVAVVHIVNANNLYGDIENVAAKEDIVYLTGINVIVYDHGSPLFRPQDYLTRVDLAYWAGTFYKLGDSDKTEAEISQIALDNGLITDLQGRATYGDVNQAFFKGMAEIDHAEDELTREQYAEFMGSYLTTPVNGRTLLEIAGYLSGPTGVVEEIITHEDKTTELMIDGQQIELAAHPRVLQASTDASLWVGLTISDSWMMETDGGTWTLQILDFSIASADVSVEPTIDELPAESLTEINVDPHGGEHQMLHEGEKKKGSLPVLVIAVVLVVVIFAWLMYRRLRKRI
;
A
#
# COMPACT_ATOMS: atom_id res chain seq x y z
N MET A 1 5.22 -12.29 50.01
CA MET A 1 6.19 -12.03 48.92
C MET A 1 5.76 -12.55 47.54
N GLY A 2 4.73 -13.40 47.40
CA GLY A 2 4.35 -13.99 46.10
C GLY A 2 3.68 -13.04 45.09
N PHE A 3 2.78 -12.17 45.56
CA PHE A 3 1.92 -11.38 44.67
C PHE A 3 2.68 -10.37 43.78
N LYS A 4 3.71 -9.70 44.30
CA LYS A 4 4.49 -8.70 43.55
C LYS A 4 5.39 -9.32 42.47
N ARG A 5 5.88 -10.55 42.69
CA ARG A 5 6.66 -11.29 41.69
C ARG A 5 5.78 -11.80 40.54
N GLN A 6 4.57 -12.26 40.87
CA GLN A 6 3.59 -12.69 39.87
C GLN A 6 3.11 -11.52 38.99
N LEU A 7 2.88 -10.34 39.58
CA LEU A 7 2.49 -9.14 38.83
C LEU A 7 3.58 -8.68 37.85
N LEU A 8 4.85 -8.72 38.25
CA LEU A 8 5.97 -8.33 37.39
C LEU A 8 6.16 -9.31 36.23
N LEU A 9 6.04 -10.62 36.49
CA LEU A 9 6.10 -11.66 35.45
C LEU A 9 4.94 -11.56 34.47
N ALA A 10 3.73 -11.29 34.96
CA ALA A 10 2.57 -11.06 34.10
C ALA A 10 2.77 -9.82 33.21
N LEU A 11 3.30 -8.72 33.75
CA LEU A 11 3.59 -7.52 32.98
C LEU A 11 4.64 -7.77 31.89
N VAL A 12 5.72 -8.50 32.20
CA VAL A 12 6.76 -8.87 31.23
C VAL A 12 6.20 -9.78 30.14
N LEU A 13 5.33 -10.74 30.49
CA LEU A 13 4.67 -11.62 29.52
C LEU A 13 3.71 -10.84 28.61
N VAL A 14 2.93 -9.91 29.16
CA VAL A 14 2.04 -9.04 28.37
C VAL A 14 2.84 -8.14 27.43
N CYS A 15 3.92 -7.51 27.90
CA CYS A 15 4.79 -6.70 27.03
C CYS A 15 5.49 -7.55 25.96
N ALA A 16 5.95 -8.76 26.29
CA ALA A 16 6.53 -9.67 25.32
C ALA A 16 5.48 -10.09 24.26
N PHE A 17 4.24 -10.35 24.67
CA PHE A 17 3.15 -10.70 23.76
C PHE A 17 2.76 -9.54 22.84
N VAL A 18 2.72 -8.30 23.34
CA VAL A 18 2.43 -7.11 22.52
C VAL A 18 3.55 -6.83 21.50
N VAL A 19 4.81 -7.11 21.85
CA VAL A 19 5.95 -6.96 20.92
C VAL A 19 6.03 -8.09 19.89
N TRP A 20 5.46 -9.26 20.20
CA TRP A 20 5.42 -10.43 19.30
C TRP A 20 4.14 -10.55 18.49
N ALA A 21 3.11 -9.76 18.79
CA ALA A 21 1.92 -9.74 17.98
C ALA A 21 2.31 -9.28 16.56
N PRO A 22 2.10 -10.11 15.52
CA PRO A 22 2.35 -9.67 14.16
C PRO A 22 1.46 -8.46 13.88
N SER A 23 2.05 -7.42 13.30
CA SER A 23 1.29 -6.31 12.74
C SER A 23 0.51 -6.85 11.54
N VAL A 24 -0.73 -7.27 11.76
CA VAL A 24 -1.65 -7.62 10.68
C VAL A 24 -2.01 -6.32 9.96
N ALA A 25 -1.45 -6.12 8.77
CA ALA A 25 -1.86 -5.06 7.89
C ALA A 25 -3.23 -5.45 7.32
N VAL A 26 -4.28 -4.77 7.77
CA VAL A 26 -5.60 -4.93 7.18
C VAL A 26 -5.56 -4.31 5.79
N VAL A 27 -5.99 -5.08 4.77
CA VAL A 27 -6.12 -4.56 3.41
C VAL A 27 -7.04 -3.35 3.43
N HIS A 28 -6.48 -2.17 3.20
CA HIS A 28 -7.18 -0.92 3.12
C HIS A 28 -7.15 -0.49 1.66
N ILE A 29 -8.22 -0.83 0.94
CA ILE A 29 -8.39 -0.50 -0.48
C ILE A 29 -8.52 1.00 -0.63
N VAL A 30 -7.74 1.57 -1.55
CA VAL A 30 -7.70 3.00 -1.82
C VAL A 30 -8.20 3.27 -3.25
N ASN A 31 -9.14 4.19 -3.39
CA ASN A 31 -9.66 4.68 -4.68
C ASN A 31 -9.90 6.19 -4.63
N ALA A 32 -10.49 6.76 -5.69
CA ALA A 32 -10.73 8.20 -5.79
C ALA A 32 -11.62 8.77 -4.66
N ASN A 33 -12.45 7.94 -4.02
CA ASN A 33 -13.40 8.38 -2.99
C ASN A 33 -12.77 8.50 -1.60
N ASN A 34 -11.64 7.83 -1.34
CA ASN A 34 -11.00 7.82 -0.02
C ASN A 34 -9.52 8.22 -0.02
N LEU A 35 -8.90 8.40 -1.20
CA LEU A 35 -7.50 8.84 -1.29
C LEU A 35 -7.34 10.29 -0.81
N TYR A 36 -8.08 11.22 -1.42
CA TYR A 36 -8.09 12.65 -1.07
C TYR A 36 -9.52 13.19 -1.03
N GLY A 37 -9.79 14.13 -0.12
CA GLY A 37 -11.12 14.70 0.07
C GLY A 37 -11.59 15.69 -1.01
N ASP A 38 -10.71 16.07 -1.94
CA ASP A 38 -10.94 17.12 -2.94
C ASP A 38 -10.72 16.69 -4.39
N ILE A 39 -10.62 15.38 -4.67
CA ILE A 39 -10.39 14.85 -6.03
C ILE A 39 -11.62 14.24 -6.71
N GLU A 40 -12.74 14.05 -6.01
CA GLU A 40 -13.92 13.32 -6.53
C GLU A 40 -14.44 13.86 -7.87
N ASN A 41 -14.37 15.18 -8.05
CA ASN A 41 -14.89 15.90 -9.23
C ASN A 41 -13.79 16.45 -10.15
N VAL A 42 -12.54 16.01 -9.97
CA VAL A 42 -11.37 16.42 -10.76
C VAL A 42 -11.30 15.54 -12.00
N ALA A 43 -10.92 16.11 -13.15
CA ALA A 43 -10.85 15.33 -14.40
C ALA A 43 -9.78 14.24 -14.30
N ALA A 44 -8.63 14.59 -13.71
CA ALA A 44 -7.47 13.72 -13.49
C ALA A 44 -7.60 12.75 -12.31
N LYS A 45 -8.80 12.53 -11.73
CA LYS A 45 -8.92 11.78 -10.47
C LYS A 45 -8.34 10.37 -10.51
N GLU A 46 -8.55 9.66 -11.62
CA GLU A 46 -8.04 8.31 -11.80
C GLU A 46 -6.51 8.33 -11.97
N ASP A 47 -5.98 9.29 -12.73
CA ASP A 47 -4.52 9.49 -12.86
C ASP A 47 -3.89 9.78 -11.49
N ILE A 48 -4.53 10.60 -10.65
CA ILE A 48 -4.05 10.89 -9.29
C ILE A 48 -3.97 9.60 -8.47
N VAL A 49 -5.03 8.78 -8.47
CA VAL A 49 -5.05 7.49 -7.75
C VAL A 49 -3.93 6.57 -8.23
N TYR A 50 -3.76 6.50 -9.54
CA TYR A 50 -2.76 5.66 -10.18
C TYR A 50 -1.33 6.10 -9.84
N LEU A 51 -1.03 7.39 -10.01
CA LEU A 51 0.28 7.98 -9.78
C LEU A 51 0.68 7.94 -8.31
N THR A 52 -0.29 8.03 -7.39
CA THR A 52 -0.05 7.76 -5.97
C THR A 52 0.22 6.28 -5.70
N GLY A 53 -0.41 5.37 -6.45
CA GLY A 53 -0.14 3.94 -6.39
C GLY A 53 1.31 3.57 -6.70
N ILE A 54 1.89 4.22 -7.71
CA ILE A 54 3.28 4.02 -8.13
C ILE A 54 4.28 5.00 -7.51
N ASN A 55 3.85 5.78 -6.52
CA ASN A 55 4.69 6.71 -5.78
C ASN A 55 5.32 7.84 -6.64
N VAL A 56 4.68 8.19 -7.77
CA VAL A 56 4.98 9.40 -8.55
C VAL A 56 4.40 10.64 -7.88
N ILE A 57 3.24 10.49 -7.23
CA ILE A 57 2.68 11.47 -6.28
C ILE A 57 2.84 10.87 -4.89
N VAL A 58 3.64 11.51 -4.04
CA VAL A 58 3.82 11.02 -2.67
C VAL A 58 2.57 11.32 -1.85
N TYR A 59 2.02 10.27 -1.23
CA TYR A 59 0.87 10.39 -0.34
C TYR A 59 1.31 10.87 1.05
N ASP A 60 0.95 12.10 1.41
CA ASP A 60 1.10 12.58 2.78
C ASP A 60 -0.11 12.16 3.61
N HIS A 61 0.06 11.18 4.49
CA HIS A 61 -0.96 10.74 5.45
C HIS A 61 -1.41 11.87 6.42
N GLY A 62 -0.66 12.97 6.52
CA GLY A 62 -0.98 14.15 7.32
C GLY A 62 -1.86 15.18 6.60
N SER A 63 -1.96 15.14 5.26
CA SER A 63 -2.76 16.08 4.47
C SER A 63 -3.91 15.36 3.76
N PRO A 64 -5.17 15.60 4.16
CA PRO A 64 -6.32 14.94 3.53
C PRO A 64 -6.64 15.49 2.12
N LEU A 65 -5.88 16.46 1.62
CA LEU A 65 -6.17 17.20 0.39
C LEU A 65 -5.03 17.10 -0.62
N PHE A 66 -5.39 16.89 -1.89
CA PHE A 66 -4.48 16.93 -3.02
C PHE A 66 -4.23 18.34 -3.52
N ARG A 67 -5.22 19.24 -3.44
CA ARG A 67 -5.21 20.62 -3.95
C ARG A 67 -4.98 20.70 -5.46
N PRO A 68 -5.90 20.17 -6.29
CA PRO A 68 -5.73 20.07 -7.75
C PRO A 68 -5.48 21.42 -8.45
N GLN A 69 -6.04 22.51 -7.92
CA GLN A 69 -5.96 23.86 -8.51
C GLN A 69 -4.71 24.65 -8.07
N ASP A 70 -3.96 24.16 -7.08
CA ASP A 70 -2.71 24.79 -6.69
C ASP A 70 -1.64 24.51 -7.75
N TYR A 71 -0.79 25.51 -8.03
CA TYR A 71 0.39 25.30 -8.85
C TYR A 71 1.33 24.30 -8.18
N LEU A 72 1.88 23.37 -8.96
CA LEU A 72 2.93 22.50 -8.48
C LEU A 72 4.19 23.33 -8.22
N THR A 73 4.78 23.21 -7.03
CA THR A 73 6.03 23.89 -6.72
C THR A 73 7.23 23.03 -7.13
N ARG A 74 8.36 23.68 -7.43
CA ARG A 74 9.61 22.95 -7.73
C ARG A 74 10.09 22.11 -6.55
N VAL A 75 9.89 22.58 -5.33
CA VAL A 75 10.26 21.81 -4.12
C VAL A 75 9.41 20.55 -3.98
N ASP A 76 8.10 20.62 -4.22
CA ASP A 76 7.23 19.44 -4.18
C ASP A 76 7.60 18.45 -5.29
N LEU A 77 7.84 18.95 -6.51
CA LEU A 77 8.28 18.12 -7.63
C LEU A 77 9.61 17.42 -7.32
N ALA A 78 10.57 18.14 -6.73
CA ALA A 78 11.86 17.60 -6.34
C ALA A 78 11.71 16.50 -5.27
N TYR A 79 10.86 16.73 -4.27
CA TYR A 79 10.54 15.72 -3.27
C TYR A 79 9.93 14.47 -3.90
N TRP A 80 8.93 14.64 -4.75
CA TRP A 80 8.24 13.53 -5.41
C TRP A 80 9.16 12.72 -6.31
N ALA A 81 9.91 13.38 -7.20
CA ALA A 81 10.86 12.71 -8.07
C ALA A 81 11.98 12.02 -7.26
N GLY A 82 12.53 12.68 -6.24
CA GLY A 82 13.53 12.09 -5.35
C GLY A 82 13.01 10.83 -4.66
N THR A 83 11.79 10.87 -4.14
CA THR A 83 11.14 9.74 -3.49
C THR A 83 10.85 8.59 -4.47
N PHE A 84 10.37 8.91 -5.67
CA PHE A 84 10.12 7.95 -6.74
C PHE A 84 11.40 7.19 -7.15
N TYR A 85 12.52 7.90 -7.30
CA TYR A 85 13.83 7.29 -7.59
C TYR A 85 14.53 6.70 -6.36
N LYS A 86 13.87 6.66 -5.21
CA LYS A 86 14.41 6.15 -3.94
C LYS A 86 15.74 6.85 -3.58
N LEU A 87 15.80 8.17 -3.80
CA LEU A 87 16.93 8.99 -3.43
C LEU A 87 16.88 9.31 -1.94
N GLY A 88 17.87 8.79 -1.20
CA GLY A 88 17.95 8.95 0.25
C GLY A 88 17.39 7.75 1.00
N ASP A 89 17.78 7.66 2.27
CA ASP A 89 17.29 6.63 3.19
C ASP A 89 15.90 7.00 3.75
N SER A 90 15.20 6.03 4.34
CA SER A 90 13.83 6.22 4.86
C SER A 90 13.71 7.19 6.04
N ASP A 91 14.82 7.66 6.60
CA ASP A 91 14.88 8.63 7.69
C ASP A 91 15.00 10.09 7.22
N LYS A 92 15.10 10.31 5.89
CA LYS A 92 15.23 11.64 5.31
C LYS A 92 13.93 12.42 5.32
N THR A 93 14.05 13.71 5.65
CA THR A 93 12.95 14.67 5.56
C THR A 93 12.66 15.05 4.10
N GLU A 94 11.45 15.57 3.83
CA GLU A 94 11.07 16.14 2.52
C GLU A 94 12.12 17.13 1.97
N ALA A 95 12.60 18.02 2.84
CA ALA A 95 13.59 19.02 2.47
C ALA A 95 14.94 18.41 2.10
N GLU A 96 15.37 17.35 2.81
CA GLU A 96 16.59 16.63 2.47
C GLU A 96 16.46 15.87 1.15
N ILE A 97 15.34 15.19 0.92
CA ILE A 97 15.09 14.48 -0.35
C ILE A 97 15.05 15.45 -1.53
N SER A 98 14.39 16.60 -1.36
CA SER A 98 14.34 17.67 -2.37
C SER A 98 15.75 18.18 -2.72
N GLN A 99 16.60 18.39 -1.71
CA GLN A 99 17.98 18.80 -1.92
C GLN A 99 18.79 17.71 -2.64
N ILE A 100 18.60 16.44 -2.28
CA ILE A 100 19.26 15.32 -2.96
C ILE A 100 18.81 15.25 -4.43
N ALA A 101 17.53 15.47 -4.72
CA ALA A 101 17.02 15.50 -6.10
C ALA A 101 17.66 16.62 -6.92
N LEU A 102 17.81 17.82 -6.33
CA LEU A 102 18.57 18.92 -6.94
C LEU A 102 20.03 18.54 -7.19
N ASP A 103 20.72 17.97 -6.20
CA ASP A 103 22.13 17.57 -6.30
C ASP A 103 22.36 16.47 -7.36
N ASN A 104 21.34 15.66 -7.64
CA ASN A 104 21.35 14.63 -8.69
C ASN A 104 20.87 15.16 -10.05
N GLY A 105 20.54 16.45 -10.17
CA GLY A 105 20.12 17.07 -11.42
C GLY A 105 18.73 16.64 -11.90
N LEU A 106 17.86 16.15 -11.00
CA LEU A 106 16.46 15.90 -11.32
C LEU A 106 15.69 17.22 -11.50
N ILE A 107 16.14 18.28 -10.83
CA ILE A 107 15.62 19.64 -11.00
C ILE A 107 16.78 20.63 -11.01
N THR A 108 16.55 21.83 -11.51
CA THR A 108 17.58 22.88 -11.65
C THR A 108 17.63 23.84 -10.46
N ASP A 109 16.49 24.08 -9.82
CA ASP A 109 16.37 24.82 -8.56
C ASP A 109 15.11 24.38 -7.78
N LEU A 110 14.97 24.84 -6.53
CA LEU A 110 13.84 24.51 -5.65
C LEU A 110 12.83 25.65 -5.50
N GLN A 111 12.99 26.76 -6.23
CA GLN A 111 12.25 27.98 -6.01
C GLN A 111 11.16 28.19 -7.06
N GLY A 112 9.97 28.60 -6.61
CA GLY A 112 8.87 28.94 -7.49
C GLY A 112 8.08 27.71 -7.99
N ARG A 113 7.38 27.92 -9.10
CA ARG A 113 6.46 26.95 -9.69
C ARG A 113 7.19 26.06 -10.68
N ALA A 114 6.80 24.80 -10.72
CA ALA A 114 7.28 23.84 -11.70
C ALA A 114 6.66 24.11 -13.07
N THR A 115 7.39 23.77 -14.13
CA THR A 115 6.90 23.74 -15.51
C THR A 115 6.83 22.32 -16.07
N TYR A 116 6.22 22.13 -17.23
CA TYR A 116 6.27 20.86 -17.95
C TYR A 116 7.73 20.41 -18.23
N GLY A 117 8.62 21.36 -18.51
CA GLY A 117 10.05 21.11 -18.68
C GLY A 117 10.72 20.59 -17.41
N ASP A 118 10.38 21.15 -16.24
CA ASP A 118 10.88 20.65 -14.95
C ASP A 118 10.44 19.20 -14.70
N VAL A 119 9.18 18.87 -15.01
CA VAL A 119 8.64 17.50 -14.84
C VAL A 119 9.33 16.52 -15.79
N ASN A 120 9.54 16.91 -17.05
CA ASN A 120 10.25 16.10 -18.04
C ASN A 120 11.71 15.86 -17.63
N GLN A 121 12.39 16.89 -17.10
CA GLN A 121 13.73 16.73 -16.55
C GLN A 121 13.73 15.74 -15.38
N ALA A 122 12.79 15.88 -14.44
CA ALA A 122 12.74 15.09 -13.22
C ALA A 122 12.50 13.61 -13.49
N PHE A 123 11.51 13.24 -14.30
CA PHE A 123 11.09 11.85 -14.49
C PHE A 123 11.62 11.19 -15.78
N PHE A 124 12.03 11.98 -16.76
CA PHE A 124 12.41 11.48 -18.07
C PHE A 124 13.77 12.01 -18.54
N LYS A 125 14.49 12.75 -17.69
CA LYS A 125 15.81 13.35 -18.04
C LYS A 125 15.74 14.21 -19.30
N GLY A 126 14.61 14.87 -19.53
CA GLY A 126 14.36 15.71 -20.70
C GLY A 126 14.13 14.95 -22.00
N MET A 127 13.89 13.63 -21.94
CA MET A 127 13.73 12.78 -23.13
C MET A 127 12.28 12.64 -23.60
N ALA A 128 11.29 13.06 -22.81
CA ALA A 128 9.90 13.05 -23.28
C ALA A 128 9.71 14.17 -24.31
N GLU A 129 8.97 13.87 -25.37
CA GLU A 129 8.56 14.88 -26.35
C GLU A 129 7.43 15.70 -25.76
N ILE A 130 7.69 16.97 -25.47
CA ILE A 130 6.71 17.87 -24.85
C ILE A 130 6.56 19.14 -25.66
N ASP A 131 5.31 19.58 -25.77
CA ASP A 131 4.99 20.95 -26.12
C ASP A 131 5.01 21.82 -24.85
N HIS A 132 5.11 23.14 -25.00
CA HIS A 132 4.90 24.08 -23.88
C HIS A 132 5.80 23.88 -22.64
N ALA A 133 7.07 23.50 -22.84
CA ALA A 133 8.01 23.19 -21.75
C ALA A 133 8.17 24.29 -20.67
N GLU A 134 7.94 25.55 -21.02
CA GLU A 134 8.09 26.70 -20.12
C GLU A 134 6.80 27.04 -19.36
N ASP A 135 5.66 26.41 -19.70
CA ASP A 135 4.39 26.72 -19.07
C ASP A 135 4.32 26.09 -17.66
N GLU A 136 3.90 26.90 -16.69
CA GLU A 136 3.64 26.46 -15.32
C GLU A 136 2.38 25.60 -15.28
N LEU A 137 2.37 24.58 -14.42
CA LEU A 137 1.25 23.65 -14.32
C LEU A 137 0.69 23.54 -12.90
N THR A 138 -0.62 23.30 -12.82
CA THR A 138 -1.29 22.90 -11.58
C THR A 138 -1.00 21.45 -11.24
N ARG A 139 -1.33 21.03 -10.02
CA ARG A 139 -1.19 19.64 -9.58
C ARG A 139 -2.11 18.70 -10.35
N GLU A 140 -3.30 19.15 -10.75
CA GLU A 140 -4.18 18.42 -11.68
C GLU A 140 -3.51 18.23 -13.04
N GLN A 141 -3.01 19.31 -13.65
CA GLN A 141 -2.34 19.25 -14.95
C GLN A 141 -1.07 18.38 -14.90
N TYR A 142 -0.35 18.37 -13.78
CA TYR A 142 0.75 17.43 -13.55
C TYR A 142 0.27 15.98 -13.58
N ALA A 143 -0.85 15.67 -12.91
CA ALA A 143 -1.40 14.32 -12.89
C ALA A 143 -1.83 13.88 -14.29
N GLU A 144 -2.53 14.72 -15.05
CA GLU A 144 -2.92 14.43 -16.44
C GLU A 144 -1.69 14.20 -17.33
N PHE A 145 -0.69 15.07 -17.20
CA PHE A 145 0.55 14.97 -17.97
C PHE A 145 1.29 13.67 -17.68
N MET A 146 1.51 13.34 -16.41
CA MET A 146 2.18 12.11 -16.00
C MET A 146 1.35 10.86 -16.31
N GLY A 147 0.02 10.95 -16.22
CA GLY A 147 -0.92 9.90 -16.60
C GLY A 147 -0.70 9.42 -18.03
N SER A 148 -0.42 10.34 -18.96
CA SER A 148 -0.13 10.01 -20.37
C SER A 148 1.11 9.13 -20.58
N TYR A 149 2.01 9.06 -19.60
CA TYR A 149 3.24 8.26 -19.62
C TYR A 149 3.20 7.01 -18.74
N LEU A 150 2.05 6.69 -18.13
CA LEU A 150 1.87 5.47 -17.35
C LEU A 150 2.25 4.23 -18.19
N THR A 151 1.74 4.17 -19.42
CA THR A 151 1.96 3.07 -20.37
C THR A 151 2.63 3.51 -21.67
N THR A 152 2.83 4.82 -21.89
CA THR A 152 3.58 5.34 -23.06
C THR A 152 5.08 5.32 -22.77
N PRO A 153 5.90 4.63 -23.58
CA PRO A 153 7.34 4.56 -23.33
C PRO A 153 8.06 5.88 -23.61
N VAL A 154 8.94 6.28 -22.69
CA VAL A 154 9.97 7.32 -22.91
C VAL A 154 11.33 6.68 -22.80
N ASN A 155 12.16 6.83 -23.84
CA ASN A 155 13.45 6.13 -23.94
C ASN A 155 13.32 4.60 -23.76
N GLY A 156 12.25 4.02 -24.29
CA GLY A 156 11.99 2.58 -24.29
C GLY A 156 11.47 2.01 -22.96
N ARG A 157 11.10 2.84 -21.98
CA ARG A 157 10.46 2.38 -20.73
C ARG A 157 9.25 3.23 -20.36
N THR A 158 8.24 2.62 -19.77
CA THR A 158 7.06 3.32 -19.22
C THR A 158 7.31 3.78 -17.78
N LEU A 159 6.48 4.68 -17.24
CA LEU A 159 6.57 5.05 -15.81
C LEU A 159 6.41 3.85 -14.88
N LEU A 160 5.52 2.92 -15.21
CA LEU A 160 5.28 1.69 -14.45
C LEU A 160 6.54 0.82 -14.38
N GLU A 161 7.22 0.64 -15.51
CA GLU A 161 8.46 -0.14 -15.58
C GLU A 161 9.60 0.56 -14.84
N ILE A 162 9.66 1.89 -14.86
CA ILE A 162 10.65 2.66 -14.08
C ILE A 162 10.39 2.49 -12.58
N ALA A 163 9.12 2.49 -12.17
CA ALA A 163 8.68 2.26 -10.80
C ALA A 163 8.88 0.80 -10.32
N GLY A 164 9.17 -0.13 -11.24
CA GLY A 164 9.42 -1.54 -10.93
C GLY A 164 8.18 -2.42 -10.90
N TYR A 165 7.07 -1.96 -11.51
CA TYR A 165 5.86 -2.76 -11.66
C TYR A 165 5.96 -3.68 -12.87
N LEU A 166 5.28 -4.82 -12.77
CA LEU A 166 5.01 -5.72 -13.89
C LEU A 166 3.51 -5.81 -14.10
N SER A 167 3.08 -6.05 -15.34
CA SER A 167 1.67 -6.34 -15.64
C SER A 167 1.23 -7.58 -14.88
N GLY A 168 0.07 -7.50 -14.23
CA GLY A 168 -0.59 -8.60 -13.55
C GLY A 168 -1.66 -9.27 -14.42
N PRO A 169 -2.44 -10.22 -13.85
CA PRO A 169 -3.55 -10.83 -14.56
C PRO A 169 -4.69 -9.84 -14.80
N THR A 170 -5.33 -9.98 -15.94
CA THR A 170 -6.55 -9.26 -16.34
C THR A 170 -7.65 -10.29 -16.57
N GLY A 171 -8.91 -9.91 -16.45
CA GLY A 171 -10.02 -10.85 -16.64
C GLY A 171 -11.12 -10.67 -15.60
N VAL A 172 -12.01 -11.65 -15.53
CA VAL A 172 -13.13 -11.62 -14.57
C VAL A 172 -12.63 -12.06 -13.20
N VAL A 173 -13.02 -11.32 -12.15
CA VAL A 173 -12.79 -11.76 -10.77
C VAL A 173 -13.75 -12.89 -10.45
N GLU A 174 -13.22 -14.10 -10.27
CA GLU A 174 -13.99 -15.32 -10.04
C GLU A 174 -14.37 -15.48 -8.56
N GLU A 175 -13.42 -15.18 -7.68
CA GLU A 175 -13.55 -15.39 -6.24
C GLU A 175 -12.63 -14.42 -5.47
N ILE A 176 -13.04 -14.11 -4.23
CA ILE A 176 -12.26 -13.29 -3.30
C ILE A 176 -12.21 -14.02 -1.97
N ILE A 177 -10.99 -14.27 -1.51
CA ILE A 177 -10.72 -15.03 -0.29
C ILE A 177 -10.05 -14.10 0.70
N THR A 178 -10.73 -13.81 1.81
CA THR A 178 -10.14 -13.10 2.94
C THR A 178 -9.81 -14.09 4.05
N HIS A 179 -8.53 -14.21 4.36
CA HIS A 179 -8.04 -15.13 5.38
C HIS A 179 -8.21 -14.58 6.80
N GLU A 180 -8.05 -15.44 7.80
CA GLU A 180 -8.13 -15.05 9.22
C GLU A 180 -7.09 -13.97 9.59
N ASP A 181 -5.92 -14.00 8.93
CA ASP A 181 -4.84 -13.04 9.09
C ASP A 181 -5.06 -11.71 8.33
N LYS A 182 -6.23 -11.53 7.71
CA LYS A 182 -6.66 -10.34 6.96
C LYS A 182 -5.92 -10.12 5.63
N THR A 183 -5.12 -11.08 5.18
CA THR A 183 -4.70 -11.10 3.77
C THR A 183 -5.91 -11.38 2.90
N THR A 184 -5.92 -10.79 1.69
CA THR A 184 -6.99 -10.98 0.72
C THR A 184 -6.39 -11.42 -0.60
N GLU A 185 -6.93 -12.47 -1.18
CA GLU A 185 -6.51 -13.02 -2.47
C GLU A 185 -7.67 -12.96 -3.46
N LEU A 186 -7.35 -12.72 -4.73
CA LEU A 186 -8.29 -12.77 -5.85
C LEU A 186 -8.00 -14.00 -6.70
N MET A 187 -9.06 -14.63 -7.18
CA MET A 187 -8.99 -15.61 -8.27
C MET A 187 -9.33 -14.92 -9.59
N ILE A 188 -8.39 -14.90 -10.53
CA ILE A 188 -8.55 -14.32 -11.87
C ILE A 188 -7.99 -15.33 -12.88
N ASP A 189 -8.81 -15.78 -13.83
CA ASP A 189 -8.44 -16.82 -14.81
C ASP A 189 -7.81 -18.07 -14.15
N GLY A 190 -8.38 -18.51 -13.03
CA GLY A 190 -7.87 -19.64 -12.23
C GLY A 190 -6.51 -19.41 -11.54
N GLN A 191 -6.00 -18.17 -11.51
CA GLN A 191 -4.81 -17.79 -10.75
C GLN A 191 -5.19 -17.06 -9.46
N GLN A 192 -4.68 -17.58 -8.33
CA GLN A 192 -4.85 -16.97 -7.02
C GLN A 192 -3.68 -16.01 -6.75
N ILE A 193 -3.99 -14.72 -6.55
CA ILE A 193 -2.98 -13.69 -6.31
C ILE A 193 -3.38 -12.82 -5.12
N GLU A 194 -2.41 -12.58 -4.23
CA GLU A 194 -2.56 -11.75 -3.04
C GLU A 194 -2.66 -10.26 -3.40
N LEU A 195 -3.60 -9.55 -2.77
CA LEU A 195 -3.66 -8.09 -2.78
C LEU A 195 -2.61 -7.50 -1.85
N ALA A 196 -2.01 -6.40 -2.27
CA ALA A 196 -1.23 -5.56 -1.39
C ALA A 196 -2.06 -5.06 -0.20
N ALA A 197 -1.40 -4.64 0.88
CA ALA A 197 -2.08 -4.05 2.04
C ALA A 197 -2.82 -2.73 1.71
N HIS A 198 -2.36 -2.00 0.69
CA HIS A 198 -2.95 -0.74 0.25
C HIS A 198 -3.08 -0.72 -1.27
N PRO A 199 -3.91 -1.60 -1.87
CA PRO A 199 -4.04 -1.64 -3.31
C PRO A 199 -4.76 -0.38 -3.78
N ARG A 200 -4.37 0.13 -4.95
CA ARG A 200 -5.12 1.16 -5.67
C ARG A 200 -6.14 0.49 -6.58
N VAL A 201 -7.38 0.92 -6.47
CA VAL A 201 -8.49 0.38 -7.25
C VAL A 201 -9.13 1.53 -8.00
N LEU A 202 -9.17 1.40 -9.32
CA LEU A 202 -9.83 2.32 -10.21
C LEU A 202 -11.16 1.71 -10.65
N GLN A 203 -12.18 2.56 -10.77
CA GLN A 203 -13.49 2.17 -11.32
C GLN A 203 -14.19 1.03 -10.55
N ALA A 204 -13.91 0.83 -9.26
CA ALA A 204 -14.65 -0.11 -8.43
C ALA A 204 -14.77 0.35 -6.97
N SER A 205 -15.67 -0.32 -6.24
CA SER A 205 -15.90 -0.10 -4.81
C SER A 205 -14.64 -0.41 -3.99
N THR A 206 -14.48 0.23 -2.83
CA THR A 206 -13.47 -0.16 -1.83
C THR A 206 -13.84 -1.44 -1.07
N ASP A 207 -15.07 -1.93 -1.23
CA ASP A 207 -15.50 -3.24 -0.74
C ASP A 207 -15.17 -4.31 -1.77
N ALA A 208 -14.11 -5.08 -1.51
CA ALA A 208 -13.67 -6.15 -2.40
C ALA A 208 -14.78 -7.15 -2.69
N SER A 209 -15.64 -7.47 -1.72
CA SER A 209 -16.68 -8.50 -1.89
C SER A 209 -17.66 -8.21 -3.05
N LEU A 210 -17.72 -6.96 -3.51
CA LEU A 210 -18.52 -6.52 -4.64
C LEU A 210 -17.82 -6.68 -6.00
N TRP A 211 -16.57 -7.14 -6.04
CA TRP A 211 -15.82 -7.26 -7.30
C TRP A 211 -16.04 -8.57 -8.03
N VAL A 212 -16.63 -9.58 -7.39
CA VAL A 212 -16.91 -10.87 -8.04
C VAL A 212 -17.80 -10.64 -9.27
N GLY A 213 -17.35 -11.14 -10.43
CA GLY A 213 -18.00 -10.93 -11.72
C GLY A 213 -17.60 -9.65 -12.45
N LEU A 214 -16.87 -8.72 -11.80
CA LEU A 214 -16.32 -7.55 -12.47
C LEU A 214 -15.10 -7.92 -13.32
N THR A 215 -14.84 -7.15 -14.37
CA THR A 215 -13.70 -7.37 -15.27
C THR A 215 -12.59 -6.38 -14.99
N ILE A 216 -11.41 -6.88 -14.67
CA ILE A 216 -10.17 -6.11 -14.58
C ILE A 216 -9.62 -5.93 -16.00
N SER A 217 -9.53 -4.68 -16.46
CA SER A 217 -8.95 -4.34 -17.76
C SER A 217 -7.43 -4.26 -17.70
N ASP A 218 -6.89 -3.73 -16.60
CA ASP A 218 -5.46 -3.62 -16.37
C ASP A 218 -5.14 -3.91 -14.90
N SER A 219 -4.01 -4.57 -14.64
CA SER A 219 -3.50 -4.74 -13.29
C SER A 219 -1.99 -4.73 -13.24
N TRP A 220 -1.45 -4.36 -12.07
CA TRP A 220 -0.02 -4.21 -11.88
C TRP A 220 0.41 -4.78 -10.55
N MET A 221 1.53 -5.48 -10.61
CA MET A 221 2.10 -6.23 -9.51
C MET A 221 3.48 -5.70 -9.15
N MET A 222 3.82 -5.81 -7.87
CA MET A 222 5.16 -5.53 -7.37
C MET A 222 5.58 -6.63 -6.40
N GLU A 223 6.86 -6.94 -6.41
CA GLU A 223 7.50 -7.81 -5.44
C GLU A 223 7.61 -7.09 -4.09
N THR A 224 7.07 -7.69 -3.03
CA THR A 224 7.16 -7.20 -1.66
C THR A 224 8.44 -7.69 -0.98
N ASP A 225 8.75 -7.09 0.17
CA ASP A 225 9.85 -7.52 1.03
C ASP A 225 9.67 -8.98 1.48
N GLY A 226 10.31 -9.90 0.77
CA GLY A 226 10.12 -11.34 0.96
C GLY A 226 10.06 -12.16 -0.34
N GLY A 227 9.96 -11.49 -1.49
CA GLY A 227 9.92 -12.13 -2.80
C GLY A 227 8.53 -12.54 -3.26
N THR A 228 7.49 -12.13 -2.54
CA THR A 228 6.09 -12.39 -2.88
C THR A 228 5.60 -11.31 -3.83
N TRP A 229 4.99 -11.69 -4.94
CA TRP A 229 4.33 -10.74 -5.83
C TRP A 229 2.89 -10.51 -5.38
N THR A 230 2.51 -9.25 -5.28
CA THR A 230 1.16 -8.85 -4.87
C THR A 230 0.55 -7.89 -5.88
N LEU A 231 -0.77 -7.92 -6.02
CA LEU A 231 -1.55 -6.97 -6.81
C LEU A 231 -1.59 -5.62 -6.11
N GLN A 232 -1.04 -4.61 -6.76
CA GLN A 232 -0.89 -3.27 -6.22
C GLN A 232 -1.90 -2.29 -6.83
N ILE A 233 -2.18 -2.44 -8.12
CA ILE A 233 -3.10 -1.57 -8.86
C ILE A 233 -4.04 -2.46 -9.66
N LEU A 234 -5.34 -2.17 -9.58
CA LEU A 234 -6.40 -2.83 -10.34
C LEU A 234 -7.26 -1.75 -11.00
N ASP A 235 -7.39 -1.81 -12.31
CA ASP A 235 -8.31 -0.98 -13.08
C ASP A 235 -9.43 -1.86 -13.63
N PHE A 236 -10.65 -1.60 -13.19
CA PHE A 236 -11.84 -2.32 -13.62
C PHE A 236 -12.43 -1.65 -14.86
N SER A 237 -13.02 -2.43 -15.76
CA SER A 237 -13.72 -1.89 -16.92
C SER A 237 -14.98 -1.12 -16.49
N ILE A 238 -15.16 0.12 -16.97
CA ILE A 238 -16.36 0.96 -16.79
C ILE A 238 -17.65 0.16 -17.03
N ALA A 239 -17.67 -0.68 -18.07
CA ALA A 239 -18.85 -1.47 -18.44
C ALA A 239 -19.25 -2.51 -17.38
N SER A 240 -18.30 -2.92 -16.53
CA SER A 240 -18.55 -3.81 -15.39
C SER A 240 -18.79 -3.05 -14.08
N ALA A 241 -18.15 -1.89 -13.91
CA ALA A 241 -18.24 -1.05 -12.71
C ALA A 241 -19.66 -0.53 -12.40
N ASP A 242 -20.43 -0.19 -13.44
CA ASP A 242 -21.83 0.28 -13.32
C ASP A 242 -22.83 -0.86 -13.05
N VAL A 243 -22.40 -2.13 -13.13
CA VAL A 243 -23.21 -3.30 -12.77
C VAL A 243 -23.09 -3.55 -11.26
N SER A 244 -23.31 -2.51 -10.45
CA SER A 244 -23.66 -2.71 -9.05
C SER A 244 -25.06 -3.33 -9.04
N VAL A 245 -25.07 -4.64 -8.82
CA VAL A 245 -26.22 -5.53 -8.78
C VAL A 245 -27.34 -4.93 -7.91
N GLU A 246 -28.44 -4.50 -8.54
CA GLU A 246 -29.75 -4.56 -7.88
C GLU A 246 -29.95 -6.01 -7.44
N PRO A 247 -30.28 -6.28 -6.16
CA PRO A 247 -30.57 -7.64 -5.75
C PRO A 247 -31.81 -8.11 -6.52
N THR A 248 -31.60 -8.96 -7.53
CA THR A 248 -32.67 -9.81 -8.05
C THR A 248 -33.07 -10.74 -6.91
N ILE A 249 -34.14 -10.35 -6.21
CA ILE A 249 -34.93 -11.25 -5.40
C ILE A 249 -35.60 -12.21 -6.39
N ASP A 250 -34.84 -13.19 -6.87
CA ASP A 250 -35.44 -14.34 -7.53
C ASP A 250 -36.01 -15.25 -6.43
N GLU A 251 -37.32 -15.43 -6.54
CA GLU A 251 -38.17 -16.25 -5.70
C GLU A 251 -37.54 -17.63 -5.43
N LEU A 252 -37.15 -17.89 -4.18
CA LEU A 252 -36.95 -19.26 -3.73
C LEU A 252 -38.31 -19.98 -3.79
N PRO A 253 -38.45 -21.09 -4.53
CA PRO A 253 -39.62 -21.95 -4.40
C PRO A 253 -39.57 -22.59 -3.02
N ALA A 254 -40.60 -22.30 -2.23
CA ALA A 254 -40.91 -23.03 -1.02
C ALA A 254 -41.25 -24.47 -1.39
N GLU A 255 -40.32 -25.40 -1.22
CA GLU A 255 -40.58 -26.80 -0.85
C GLU A 255 -39.27 -27.59 -0.72
N SER A 256 -38.98 -28.04 0.51
CA SER A 256 -38.44 -29.37 0.86
C SER A 256 -37.63 -29.31 2.15
N LEU A 257 -38.35 -29.25 3.27
CA LEU A 257 -37.88 -29.78 4.54
C LEU A 257 -37.91 -31.32 4.46
N THR A 258 -36.76 -31.95 4.53
CA THR A 258 -36.52 -33.29 5.13
C THR A 258 -35.02 -33.37 5.39
N GLU A 259 -34.58 -33.10 6.63
CA GLU A 259 -34.29 -34.09 7.67
C GLU A 259 -33.24 -35.13 7.21
N ILE A 260 -32.04 -35.12 7.80
CA ILE A 260 -31.28 -36.29 8.31
C ILE A 260 -30.01 -35.83 9.05
N ASN A 261 -30.06 -36.03 10.37
CA ASN A 261 -29.08 -36.62 11.30
C ASN A 261 -27.57 -36.32 11.23
N VAL A 262 -27.15 -35.73 12.36
CA VAL A 262 -25.93 -35.89 13.17
C VAL A 262 -25.19 -37.24 13.02
N ASP A 263 -23.85 -37.19 12.85
CA ASP A 263 -22.93 -37.86 13.79
C ASP A 263 -21.50 -37.26 13.79
N PRO A 264 -20.83 -37.14 14.96
CA PRO A 264 -19.48 -36.61 15.11
C PRO A 264 -18.46 -37.71 15.49
N HIS A 265 -17.46 -37.97 14.65
CA HIS A 265 -16.18 -38.61 15.00
C HIS A 265 -15.20 -38.30 13.87
N GLY A 266 -13.98 -37.82 14.11
CA GLY A 266 -12.95 -38.44 14.94
C GLY A 266 -11.86 -38.96 14.00
N GLY A 267 -10.68 -38.35 14.01
CA GLY A 267 -9.59 -38.75 13.12
C GLY A 267 -8.37 -37.85 13.23
N GLU A 268 -7.57 -38.11 14.26
CA GLU A 268 -6.18 -37.67 14.35
C GLU A 268 -5.38 -38.12 13.12
N HIS A 269 -4.56 -37.24 12.55
CA HIS A 269 -3.28 -37.64 11.98
C HIS A 269 -2.25 -36.52 12.15
N GLN A 270 -1.32 -36.77 13.07
CA GLN A 270 0.02 -36.17 13.08
C GLN A 270 0.73 -36.53 11.77
N MET A 271 1.50 -35.59 11.20
CA MET A 271 2.90 -35.86 10.88
C MET A 271 3.74 -34.58 10.91
N LEU A 272 4.86 -34.73 11.59
CA LEU A 272 5.95 -33.79 11.79
C LEU A 272 6.67 -33.52 10.47
N HIS A 273 7.08 -32.28 10.23
CA HIS A 273 8.38 -32.04 9.61
C HIS A 273 9.10 -30.87 10.29
N GLU A 274 10.29 -31.21 10.76
CA GLU A 274 11.24 -30.40 11.49
C GLU A 274 12.24 -29.79 10.51
N GLY A 275 12.55 -28.50 10.69
CA GLY A 275 13.84 -27.92 10.33
C GLY A 275 13.87 -26.97 9.14
N GLU A 276 13.98 -25.67 9.40
CA GLU A 276 15.24 -24.96 9.16
C GLU A 276 15.31 -23.65 9.97
N LYS A 277 16.32 -23.56 10.83
CA LYS A 277 16.63 -22.36 11.63
C LYS A 277 17.41 -21.37 10.78
N LYS A 278 16.79 -20.25 10.39
CA LYS A 278 17.54 -19.06 9.98
C LYS A 278 17.75 -18.12 11.16
N LYS A 279 19.00 -17.76 11.40
CA LYS A 279 19.44 -16.80 12.42
C LYS A 279 18.92 -15.42 12.07
N GLY A 280 17.77 -15.02 12.63
CA GLY A 280 17.37 -13.63 12.68
C GLY A 280 18.23 -12.89 13.71
N SER A 281 19.05 -11.94 13.27
CA SER A 281 19.58 -10.91 14.17
C SER A 281 18.39 -10.08 14.68
N LEU A 282 18.16 -10.09 15.99
CA LEU A 282 17.13 -9.28 16.62
C LEU A 282 17.35 -7.80 16.23
N PRO A 283 16.29 -7.07 15.84
CA PRO A 283 16.41 -5.63 15.58
C PRO A 283 16.99 -4.96 16.81
N VAL A 284 17.97 -4.06 16.64
CA VAL A 284 18.64 -3.34 17.74
C VAL A 284 17.62 -2.66 18.67
N LEU A 285 16.48 -2.27 18.12
CA LEU A 285 15.35 -1.68 18.84
C LEU A 285 14.69 -2.65 19.84
N VAL A 286 14.59 -3.94 19.51
CA VAL A 286 14.07 -4.98 20.42
C VAL A 286 15.03 -5.21 21.59
N ILE A 287 16.34 -5.20 21.32
CA ILE A 287 17.36 -5.30 22.38
C ILE A 287 17.29 -4.09 23.31
N ALA A 288 17.11 -2.88 22.77
CA ALA A 288 16.99 -1.65 23.55
C ALA A 288 15.76 -1.66 24.47
N VAL A 289 14.59 -2.07 23.96
CA VAL A 289 13.35 -2.15 24.75
C VAL A 289 13.49 -3.19 25.88
N VAL A 290 14.06 -4.37 25.57
CA VAL A 290 14.31 -5.41 26.59
C VAL A 290 15.27 -4.90 27.67
N LEU A 291 16.34 -4.20 27.30
CA LEU A 291 17.29 -3.62 28.27
C LEU A 291 16.63 -2.56 29.16
N VAL A 292 15.80 -1.67 28.60
CA VAL A 292 15.07 -0.67 29.37
C VAL A 292 14.13 -1.32 30.38
N VAL A 293 13.38 -2.34 29.97
CA VAL A 293 12.47 -3.09 30.85
C VAL A 293 13.24 -3.80 31.96
N VAL A 294 14.37 -4.45 31.65
CA VAL A 294 15.22 -5.14 32.64
C VAL A 294 15.84 -4.15 33.63
N ILE A 295 16.34 -3.00 33.17
CA ILE A 295 16.90 -1.94 34.03
C ILE A 295 15.80 -1.37 34.94
N PHE A 296 14.62 -1.10 34.40
CA PHE A 296 13.49 -0.57 35.17
C PHE A 296 13.03 -1.57 36.24
N ALA A 297 12.90 -2.86 35.88
CA ALA A 297 12.59 -3.94 36.81
C ALA A 297 13.65 -4.08 37.91
N TRP A 298 14.95 -3.96 37.57
CA TRP A 298 16.05 -4.01 38.54
C TRP A 298 16.05 -2.81 39.50
N LEU A 299 15.81 -1.60 38.99
CA LEU A 299 15.70 -0.38 39.80
C LEU A 299 14.52 -0.45 40.78
N MET A 300 13.38 -0.94 40.32
CA MET A 300 12.20 -1.21 41.13
C MET A 300 12.50 -2.23 42.24
N TYR A 301 13.15 -3.35 41.91
CA TYR A 301 13.57 -4.36 42.88
C TYR A 301 14.52 -3.80 43.94
N ARG A 302 15.52 -2.98 43.52
CA ARG A 302 16.46 -2.33 44.44
C ARG A 302 15.76 -1.35 45.39
N ARG A 303 14.79 -0.56 44.91
CA ARG A 303 14.01 0.36 45.75
C ARG A 303 13.15 -0.38 46.77
N LEU A 304 12.57 -1.52 46.38
CA LEU A 304 11.79 -2.37 47.29
C LEU A 304 12.66 -3.01 48.38
N ARG A 305 13.88 -3.44 48.05
CA ARG A 305 14.82 -4.04 49.03
C ARG A 305 15.33 -3.06 50.07
N LYS A 306 15.42 -1.75 49.77
CA LYS A 306 15.86 -0.72 50.72
C LYS A 306 14.77 -0.26 51.71
N ARG A 307 13.52 -0.67 51.50
CA ARG A 307 12.38 -0.33 52.38
C ARG A 307 11.97 -1.48 53.32
N ILE A 308 12.71 -2.58 53.31
CA ILE A 308 12.62 -3.72 54.23
C ILE A 308 13.89 -3.70 55.07
#